data_AF-A0A930ASF7-F1
#
_entry.id   AF-A0A930ASF7-F1
#
_cell.length_a   1.000
_cell.length_b   1.000
_cell.length_c   1.000
_cell.angle_alpha   90.00
_cell.angle_beta   90.00
_cell.angle_gamma   90.00
#
_symmetry.space_group_name_H-M   'P 1'
#
loop_
_entity.id
_entity.type
_entity.pdbx_description
1 polymer ?
#
loop_
_entity_poly.entity_id
_entity_poly.type
_entity_poly.pdbx_seq_one_letter_code
_entity_poly.pdbx_strand_id
1 'polypeptide(L)'
;MEREGIYVGNKEVTQRYIGSILVWEKMKLLFSGNISINYFRDSSQIILNSGFSQSTIKTLEINGQKIPFSRAENSQNQSYITFSESVGKFEQKTGFNRYRTFYGSIPVKIYGYGG
;
A
#
# COMPACT_ATOMS: atom_id res chain seq x y z
N MET A 1 -13.29 4.24 -4.75
CA MET A 1 -14.15 4.40 -3.56
C MET A 1 -13.46 5.37 -2.63
N GLU A 2 -13.75 6.65 -2.81
CA GLU A 2 -13.36 7.71 -1.88
C GLU A 2 -14.16 7.49 -0.59
N ARG A 3 -13.48 7.47 0.57
CA ARG A 3 -14.17 7.50 1.85
C ARG A 3 -14.49 8.96 2.13
N GLU A 4 -15.78 9.30 2.15
CA GLU A 4 -16.25 10.62 2.58
C GLU A 4 -15.72 10.90 4.00
N GLY A 5 -15.23 12.12 4.22
CA GLY A 5 -14.72 12.54 5.53
C GLY A 5 -15.83 12.47 6.59
N ILE A 6 -15.48 12.12 7.82
CA ILE A 6 -16.40 12.24 8.96
C ILE A 6 -16.26 13.67 9.48
N TYR A 7 -17.36 14.41 9.62
CA TYR A 7 -17.33 15.79 10.08
C TYR A 7 -18.17 15.98 11.34
N VAL A 8 -17.68 16.78 12.29
CA VAL A 8 -18.40 17.23 13.49
C VAL A 8 -18.18 18.72 13.67
N GLY A 9 -19.26 19.52 13.65
CA GLY A 9 -19.18 20.97 13.82
C GLY A 9 -18.24 21.66 12.83
N ASN A 10 -18.33 21.29 11.55
CA ASN A 10 -17.46 21.76 10.45
C ASN A 10 -15.96 21.43 10.60
N LYS A 11 -15.59 20.57 11.56
CA LYS A 11 -14.23 20.04 11.68
C LYS A 11 -14.20 18.60 11.20
N GLU A 12 -13.22 18.28 10.37
CA GLU A 12 -13.00 16.90 9.92
C GLU A 12 -12.41 16.07 11.06
N VAL A 13 -12.98 14.89 11.28
CA VAL A 13 -12.51 13.88 12.22
C VAL A 13 -11.43 13.05 11.54
N THR A 14 -10.19 13.20 12.03
CA THR A 14 -9.03 12.44 11.55
C THR A 14 -8.74 11.21 12.42
N GLN A 15 -9.19 11.21 13.68
CA GLN A 15 -9.04 10.12 14.64
C GLN A 15 -10.31 10.02 15.50
N ARG A 16 -10.68 8.81 15.92
CA ARG A 16 -11.80 8.56 16.83
C ARG A 16 -11.35 7.68 17.98
N TYR A 17 -11.69 8.11 19.18
CA TYR A 17 -11.40 7.41 20.42
C TYR A 17 -12.69 6.94 21.11
N ILE A 18 -12.62 5.83 21.84
CA ILE A 18 -13.61 5.41 22.85
C ILE A 18 -12.87 5.37 24.18
N GLY A 19 -13.20 6.31 25.09
CA GLY A 19 -12.36 6.58 26.25
C GLY A 19 -10.96 7.02 25.80
N SER A 20 -9.92 6.30 26.23
CA SER A 20 -8.52 6.51 25.83
C SER A 20 -8.04 5.65 24.66
N ILE A 21 -8.92 4.80 24.09
CA ILE A 21 -8.54 3.81 23.07
C ILE A 21 -8.81 4.38 21.67
N LEU A 22 -7.79 4.44 20.81
CA LEU A 22 -7.94 4.78 19.39
C LEU A 22 -8.64 3.62 18.66
N VAL A 23 -9.85 3.86 18.16
CA VAL A 23 -10.66 2.84 17.48
C VAL A 23 -10.74 3.05 15.96
N TRP A 24 -10.41 4.26 15.49
CA TRP A 24 -10.39 4.56 14.06
C TRP A 24 -9.47 5.74 13.78
N GLU A 25 -8.78 5.67 12.65
CA GLU A 25 -7.95 6.74 12.13
C GLU A 25 -8.15 6.88 10.62
N LYS A 26 -8.17 8.12 10.14
CA LYS A 26 -8.29 8.43 8.72
C LYS A 26 -6.99 8.05 8.02
N MET A 27 -7.10 7.23 6.98
CA MET A 27 -5.98 6.95 6.10
C MET A 27 -5.63 8.18 5.27
N LYS A 28 -4.35 8.51 5.20
CA LYS A 28 -3.76 9.57 4.39
C LYS A 28 -2.99 8.97 3.21
N LEU A 29 -2.89 9.71 2.11
CA LEU A 29 -1.95 9.41 1.05
C LEU A 29 -0.54 9.78 1.55
N LEU A 30 0.34 8.79 1.64
CA LEU A 30 1.72 8.96 2.13
C LEU A 30 2.70 9.12 0.99
N PHE A 31 2.41 8.49 -0.15
CA PHE A 31 3.24 8.57 -1.34
C PHE A 31 2.38 8.40 -2.59
N SER A 32 2.73 9.15 -3.64
CA SER A 32 2.21 8.98 -4.99
C SER A 32 3.32 9.30 -5.99
N GLY A 33 3.70 8.34 -6.81
CA GLY A 33 4.78 8.51 -7.78
C GLY A 33 5.12 7.23 -8.52
N ASN A 34 6.09 7.33 -9.42
CA ASN A 34 6.60 6.16 -10.13
C ASN A 34 7.81 5.58 -9.39
N ILE A 35 7.78 4.28 -9.15
CA ILE A 35 8.90 3.55 -8.51
C ILE A 35 9.23 2.30 -9.30
N SER A 36 10.47 1.84 -9.18
CA SER A 36 10.83 0.53 -9.71
C SER A 36 10.41 -0.57 -8.74
N ILE A 37 9.97 -1.70 -9.30
CA ILE A 37 9.44 -2.83 -8.54
C ILE A 37 10.11 -4.12 -9.03
N ASN A 38 10.58 -4.92 -8.07
CA ASN A 38 10.92 -6.32 -8.33
C ASN A 38 9.72 -7.21 -7.99
N TYR A 39 9.43 -8.20 -8.83
CA TYR A 39 8.31 -9.13 -8.69
C TYR A 39 8.81 -10.57 -8.57
N PHE A 40 8.40 -11.23 -7.49
CA PHE A 40 8.73 -12.61 -7.17
C PHE A 40 7.44 -13.41 -7.04
N ARG A 41 7.12 -14.13 -8.11
CA ARG A 41 5.87 -14.88 -8.26
C ARG A 41 5.71 -15.97 -7.21
N ASP A 42 6.76 -16.77 -7.01
CA ASP A 42 6.68 -18.00 -6.21
C ASP A 42 6.51 -17.71 -4.70
N SER A 43 7.01 -16.55 -4.25
CA SER A 43 6.83 -16.07 -2.88
C SER A 43 5.66 -15.10 -2.71
N SER A 44 4.88 -14.85 -3.78
CA SER A 44 3.83 -13.83 -3.81
C SER A 44 4.30 -12.47 -3.27
N GLN A 45 5.49 -12.06 -3.67
CA GLN A 45 6.17 -10.89 -3.13
C GLN A 45 6.51 -9.88 -4.22
N ILE A 46 6.44 -8.60 -3.84
CA ILE A 46 7.06 -7.51 -4.58
C ILE A 46 8.01 -6.75 -3.67
N ILE A 47 9.05 -6.16 -4.26
CA ILE A 47 9.95 -5.24 -3.59
C ILE A 47 9.77 -3.88 -4.26
N LEU A 48 9.30 -2.92 -3.49
CA LEU A 48 9.33 -1.52 -3.87
C LEU A 48 10.76 -1.02 -3.62
N ASN A 49 11.47 -0.59 -4.66
CA ASN A 49 12.84 -0.09 -4.55
C ASN A 49 12.86 1.35 -4.00
N SER A 50 12.14 1.56 -2.91
CA SER A 50 12.06 2.78 -2.12
C SER A 50 11.64 2.38 -0.71
N GLY A 51 12.26 2.99 0.29
CA GLY A 51 12.07 2.64 1.69
C GLY A 51 10.89 3.40 2.27
N PHE A 52 9.77 2.73 2.50
CA PHE A 52 8.64 3.28 3.23
C PHE A 52 8.58 2.70 4.65
N SER A 53 8.23 3.53 5.64
CA SER A 53 8.11 3.08 7.03
C SER A 53 7.03 2.00 7.17
N GLN A 54 7.39 0.84 7.71
CA GLN A 54 6.51 -0.35 7.80
C GLN A 54 5.19 -0.06 8.53
N SER A 55 5.24 0.73 9.60
CA SER A 55 4.09 1.03 10.45
C SER A 55 3.00 1.82 9.72
N THR A 56 3.34 2.41 8.58
CA THR A 56 2.47 3.32 7.86
C THR A 56 1.73 2.66 6.70
N ILE A 57 2.26 1.62 6.04
CA ILE A 57 1.59 1.06 4.85
C ILE A 57 0.34 0.27 5.28
N LYS A 58 -0.84 0.79 4.93
CA LYS A 58 -2.14 0.12 5.14
C LYS A 58 -2.84 -0.21 3.83
N THR A 59 -2.53 0.49 2.75
CA THR A 59 -3.01 0.16 1.42
C THR A 59 -1.96 0.53 0.38
N LEU A 60 -1.82 -0.35 -0.60
CA LEU A 60 -0.95 -0.19 -1.74
C LEU A 60 -1.81 -0.18 -3.01
N GLU A 61 -1.55 0.77 -3.89
CA GLU A 61 -2.07 0.77 -5.25
C GLU A 61 -0.91 0.68 -6.25
N ILE A 62 -1.05 -0.19 -7.24
CA ILE A 62 -0.10 -0.38 -8.35
C ILE A 62 -0.90 -0.26 -9.64
N ASN A 63 -0.47 0.61 -10.56
CA ASN A 63 -1.20 0.86 -11.81
C ASN A 63 -2.68 1.23 -11.58
N GLY A 64 -2.96 1.96 -10.50
CA GLY A 64 -4.32 2.33 -10.09
C GLY A 64 -5.17 1.19 -9.51
N GLN A 65 -4.60 -0.01 -9.34
CA GLN A 65 -5.27 -1.16 -8.75
C GLN A 65 -4.86 -1.36 -7.30
N LYS A 66 -5.85 -1.50 -6.41
CA LYS A 66 -5.60 -1.83 -5.00
C LYS A 66 -5.08 -3.26 -4.86
N ILE A 67 -3.95 -3.37 -4.17
CA ILE A 67 -3.26 -4.62 -3.90
C ILE A 67 -3.47 -4.98 -2.42
N PRO A 68 -4.26 -6.02 -2.12
CA PRO A 68 -4.34 -6.57 -0.77
C PRO A 68 -3.02 -7.28 -0.45
N PHE A 69 -2.51 -7.05 0.75
CA PHE A 69 -1.28 -7.67 1.23
C PHE A 69 -1.46 -8.17 2.65
N SER A 70 -0.72 -9.23 2.98
CA SER A 70 -0.71 -9.83 4.33
C SER A 70 0.45 -9.29 5.18
N ARG A 71 1.52 -8.83 4.52
CA ARG A 71 2.75 -8.39 5.19
C ARG A 71 3.41 -7.25 4.41
N ALA A 72 3.90 -6.26 5.15
CA ALA A 72 4.69 -5.17 4.63
C ALA A 72 5.91 -4.97 5.54
N GLU A 73 7.09 -5.04 4.96
CA GLU A 73 8.36 -4.89 5.66
C GLU A 73 9.23 -3.84 4.99
N ASN A 74 10.22 -3.38 5.72
CA ASN A 74 11.22 -2.41 5.33
C ASN A 74 12.56 -3.00 5.75
N SER A 75 13.46 -3.13 4.79
CA SER A 75 14.85 -3.51 5.02
C SER A 75 15.69 -2.78 3.98
N GLN A 76 16.85 -2.27 4.37
CA GLN A 76 17.83 -1.67 3.46
C GLN A 76 17.25 -0.62 2.48
N ASN A 77 16.36 0.27 2.95
CA ASN A 77 15.67 1.28 2.13
C ASN A 77 14.80 0.69 1.00
N GLN A 78 14.30 -0.53 1.18
CA GLN A 78 13.34 -1.17 0.29
C GLN A 78 12.13 -1.63 1.08
N SER A 79 10.96 -1.58 0.46
CA SER A 79 9.74 -2.12 1.06
C SER A 79 9.34 -3.44 0.43
N TYR A 80 9.31 -4.50 1.24
CA TYR A 80 8.93 -5.84 0.85
C TYR A 80 7.45 -6.05 1.15
N ILE A 81 6.67 -6.36 0.13
CA ILE A 81 5.22 -6.53 0.27
C ILE A 81 4.87 -7.94 -0.17
N THR A 82 4.25 -8.72 0.73
CA THR A 82 3.66 -10.02 0.39
C THR A 82 2.19 -9.83 0.10
N PHE A 83 1.79 -9.93 -1.16
CA PHE A 83 0.40 -9.79 -1.56
C PHE A 83 -0.40 -11.04 -1.13
N SER A 84 -1.68 -10.85 -0.79
CA SER A 84 -2.53 -11.90 -0.23
C SER A 84 -3.54 -12.47 -1.24
N GLU A 85 -3.65 -11.88 -2.42
CA GLU A 85 -4.47 -12.42 -3.50
C GLU A 85 -3.73 -13.51 -4.29
N SER A 86 -4.48 -14.32 -5.06
CA SER A 86 -3.86 -15.32 -5.93
C SER A 86 -2.99 -14.65 -6.99
N VAL A 87 -1.88 -15.30 -7.31
CA VAL A 87 -0.92 -14.81 -8.30
C VAL A 87 -1.56 -14.43 -9.63
N GLY A 88 -2.44 -15.28 -10.18
CA GLY A 88 -3.11 -14.98 -11.45
C GLY A 88 -3.99 -13.73 -11.39
N LYS A 89 -4.62 -13.45 -10.25
CA LYS A 89 -5.43 -12.23 -10.05
C LYS A 89 -4.55 -11.00 -9.90
N PHE A 90 -3.43 -11.12 -9.20
CA PHE A 90 -2.43 -10.07 -9.10
C PHE A 90 -1.86 -9.71 -10.48
N GLU A 91 -1.42 -10.71 -11.25
CA GLU A 91 -0.88 -10.55 -12.62
C GLU A 91 -1.93 -9.90 -13.54
N GLN A 92 -3.19 -10.33 -13.50
CA GLN A 92 -4.28 -9.75 -14.28
C GLN A 92 -4.53 -8.26 -13.97
N LYS A 93 -4.50 -7.86 -12.70
CA LYS A 93 -4.72 -6.46 -12.30
C LYS A 93 -3.55 -5.56 -12.65
N THR A 94 -2.34 -6.04 -12.39
CA THR A 94 -1.12 -5.21 -12.45
C THR A 94 -0.47 -5.22 -13.82
N GLY A 95 -0.77 -6.23 -14.66
CA GLY A 95 -0.04 -6.51 -15.90
C GLY A 95 1.33 -7.13 -15.67
N PHE A 96 1.64 -7.52 -14.43
CA PHE A 96 2.89 -8.20 -14.13
C PHE A 96 2.82 -9.64 -14.62
N ASN A 97 3.97 -10.22 -14.93
CA ASN A 97 4.04 -11.60 -15.39
C ASN A 97 5.33 -12.29 -14.92
N ARG A 98 5.26 -13.61 -14.88
CA ARG A 98 6.34 -14.50 -14.46
C ARG A 98 7.67 -14.36 -15.22
N TYR A 99 7.66 -13.83 -16.44
CA TYR A 99 8.86 -13.76 -17.29
C TYR A 99 9.65 -12.47 -17.06
N ARG A 100 9.14 -11.58 -16.22
CA ARG A 100 9.76 -10.29 -15.90
C ARG A 100 9.82 -10.07 -14.41
N THR A 101 11.05 -10.06 -13.88
CA THR A 101 11.31 -9.78 -12.48
C THR A 101 11.36 -8.29 -12.18
N PHE A 102 11.90 -7.45 -13.09
CA PHE A 102 12.10 -6.02 -12.82
C PHE A 102 11.20 -5.12 -13.68
N TYR A 103 10.51 -4.18 -13.03
CA TYR A 103 9.67 -3.15 -13.64
C TYR A 103 10.23 -1.78 -13.27
N GLY A 104 10.75 -1.02 -14.23
CA GLY A 104 11.55 0.17 -13.94
C GLY A 104 10.79 1.43 -13.51
N SER A 105 9.54 1.60 -13.95
CA SER A 105 8.75 2.80 -13.65
C SER A 105 7.28 2.42 -13.57
N ILE A 106 6.80 2.20 -12.34
CA ILE A 106 5.43 1.77 -12.07
C ILE A 106 4.72 2.81 -11.19
N PRO A 107 3.57 3.34 -11.63
CA PRO A 107 2.70 4.17 -10.82
C PRO A 107 2.28 3.46 -9.53
N VAL A 108 2.66 4.05 -8.40
CA VAL A 108 2.35 3.54 -7.06
C VAL A 108 1.73 4.63 -6.20
N LYS A 109 0.72 4.25 -5.43
CA LYS A 109 0.23 5.04 -4.30
C LYS A 109 0.27 4.22 -3.02
N ILE A 110 0.72 4.85 -1.94
CA ILE A 110 0.75 4.24 -0.61
C ILE A 110 -0.12 5.07 0.31
N TYR A 111 -1.01 4.39 1.01
CA TYR A 111 -1.88 5.00 2.00
C TYR A 111 -1.65 4.37 3.36
N GLY A 112 -1.81 5.20 4.39
CA GLY A 112 -1.47 4.82 5.74
C GLY A 112 -2.01 5.74 6.80
N TYR A 113 -1.68 5.42 8.04
CA TYR A 113 -1.93 6.33 9.15
C TYR A 113 -0.80 7.34 9.25
N GLY A 114 -1.13 8.60 9.51
CA GLY A 114 -0.13 9.65 9.66
C GLY A 114 0.56 9.49 11.01
N GLY A 115 1.87 9.29 11.01
CA GLY A 115 2.69 9.34 12.23
C GLY A 115 2.73 10.73 12.84
#